data_AF-A0A967P514-F1
#
_entry.id   AF-A0A967P514-F1
#
_cell.length_a   1.000
_cell.length_b   1.000
_cell.length_c   1.000
_cell.angle_alpha   90.00
_cell.angle_beta   90.00
_cell.angle_gamma   90.00
#
_symmetry.space_group_name_H-M   'P 1'
#
loop_
_entity.id
_entity.type
_entity.pdbx_description
1 polymer ?
#
loop_
_entity_poly.entity_id
_entity_poly.type
_entity_poly.pdbx_seq_one_letter_code
_entity_poly.pdbx_strand_id
1 'polypeptide(L)' 'LVEGLVAEGVPADAIQLMPTQDREAVGAMLRAAGLIDMIVPRGGKGLVARVQNEARVPVLAHLD' A
#
# COMPACT_ATOMS: atom_id res chain seq x y z
N LEU A 1 8.38 -14.50 -5.75
CA LEU A 1 7.89 -13.65 -4.63
C LEU A 1 7.43 -14.50 -3.45
N VAL A 2 6.60 -15.52 -3.66
CA VAL A 2 5.88 -16.21 -2.57
C VAL A 2 6.47 -17.57 -2.15
N GLU A 3 7.57 -18.02 -2.76
CA GLU A 3 8.14 -19.35 -2.53
C GLU A 3 8.46 -19.61 -1.05
N GLY A 4 9.09 -18.65 -0.36
CA GLY A 4 9.35 -18.75 1.08
C GLY A 4 8.09 -18.75 1.95
N LEU A 5 7.00 -18.11 1.52
CA LEU A 5 5.72 -18.16 2.24
C LEU A 5 5.15 -19.59 2.19
N VAL A 6 5.11 -20.17 0.98
CA VAL A 6 4.54 -21.50 0.75
C VAL A 6 5.35 -22.59 1.44
N ALA A 7 6.68 -22.48 1.43
CA ALA A 7 7.57 -23.42 2.13
C ALA A 7 7.28 -23.51 3.65
N GLU A 8 6.85 -22.39 4.25
CA GLU A 8 6.54 -22.27 5.68
C GLU A 8 5.02 -22.39 5.97
N GLY A 9 4.21 -22.79 4.98
CA GLY A 9 2.76 -22.98 5.15
C GLY A 9 1.94 -21.68 5.25
N VAL A 10 2.52 -20.53 4.90
CA VAL A 10 1.82 -19.24 4.84
C VAL A 10 1.07 -19.12 3.51
N PRO A 11 -0.16 -18.58 3.50
CA PRO A 11 -0.91 -18.35 2.26
C PRO A 11 -0.14 -17.48 1.26
N ALA A 12 -0.14 -17.88 -0.02
CA ALA A 12 0.59 -17.18 -1.08
C ALA A 12 0.04 -15.77 -1.36
N ASP A 13 -1.22 -15.51 -1.02
CA ASP A 13 -1.91 -14.23 -1.17
C ASP A 13 -1.62 -13.25 -0.02
N ALA A 14 -0.88 -13.66 1.02
CA ALA A 14 -0.44 -12.78 2.10
C ALA A 14 0.48 -11.66 1.61
N ILE A 15 1.14 -11.83 0.46
CA ILE A 15 1.91 -10.79 -0.21
C ILE A 15 1.47 -10.70 -1.67
N GLN A 16 0.99 -9.53 -2.06
CA GLN A 16 0.53 -9.25 -3.41
C GLN A 16 1.29 -8.07 -4.00
N LEU A 17 1.61 -8.16 -5.30
CA LEU A 17 2.05 -7.03 -6.09
C LEU A 17 0.85 -6.43 -6.81
N MET A 18 0.83 -5.11 -6.95
CA MET A 18 -0.20 -4.47 -7.76
C MET A 18 -0.07 -4.95 -9.22
N PRO A 19 -1.15 -5.52 -9.80
CA PRO A 19 -1.10 -6.11 -11.15
C PRO A 19 -1.11 -5.04 -12.26
N THR A 20 -1.01 -3.77 -11.91
CA THR A 20 -1.05 -2.63 -12.83
C THR A 20 -0.09 -1.55 -12.38
N GLN A 21 0.37 -0.74 -13.34
CA GLN A 21 1.17 0.46 -13.10
C GLN A 21 0.31 1.74 -13.11
N ASP A 22 -1.01 1.61 -13.29
CA ASP A 22 -1.93 2.76 -13.29
C ASP A 22 -1.89 3.49 -11.95
N ARG A 23 -1.70 4.82 -12.01
CA ARG A 23 -1.65 5.69 -10.84
C ARG A 23 -3.03 5.86 -10.19
N GLU A 24 -4.11 5.60 -10.91
CA GLU A 24 -5.46 5.61 -10.35
C GLU A 24 -5.65 4.50 -9.31
N ALA A 25 -4.93 3.38 -9.45
CA ALA A 25 -4.98 2.29 -8.47
C ALA A 25 -4.49 2.75 -7.08
N VAL A 26 -3.49 3.65 -7.03
CA VAL A 26 -3.05 4.27 -5.77
C VAL A 26 -4.19 5.07 -5.15
N GLY A 27 -4.91 5.85 -5.96
CA GLY A 27 -6.08 6.61 -5.50
C GLY A 27 -7.18 5.71 -4.91
N ALA A 28 -7.43 4.56 -5.53
CA ALA A 28 -8.38 3.58 -5.00
C ALA A 28 -7.91 3.01 -3.65
N MET A 29 -6.64 2.61 -3.54
CA MET A 29 -6.06 2.08 -2.29
C MET A 29 -6.16 3.09 -1.13
N LEU A 30 -5.86 4.37 -1.40
CA LEU A 30 -5.93 5.44 -0.39
C LEU A 30 -7.34 5.61 0.20
N ARG A 31 -8.38 5.20 -0.53
CA ARG A 31 -9.80 5.30 -0.13
C ARG A 31 -10.38 3.98 0.39
N ALA A 32 -9.63 2.89 0.37
CA ALA A 32 -10.09 1.54 0.69
C ALA A 32 -10.13 1.22 2.19
N ALA A 33 -10.63 2.16 3.01
CA ALA A 33 -10.81 1.94 4.44
C ALA A 33 -11.76 0.75 4.69
N GLY A 34 -11.38 -0.14 5.61
CA GLY A 34 -12.09 -1.41 5.87
C GLY A 34 -11.62 -2.58 5.00
N LEU A 35 -10.79 -2.33 3.98
CA LEU A 35 -10.05 -3.36 3.23
C LEU A 35 -8.54 -3.24 3.42
N ILE A 36 -8.05 -2.00 3.60
CA ILE A 36 -6.67 -1.69 3.92
C ILE A 36 -6.68 -0.95 5.26
N ASP A 37 -5.98 -1.50 6.25
CA ASP A 37 -5.89 -0.90 7.59
C ASP A 37 -4.81 0.17 7.69
N MET A 38 -3.76 0.10 6.86
CA MET A 38 -2.66 1.05 6.89
C MET A 38 -1.92 1.13 5.55
N ILE A 39 -1.44 2.34 5.21
CA ILE A 39 -0.55 2.58 4.08
C ILE A 39 0.77 3.19 4.56
N VAL A 40 1.89 2.69 4.02
CA VAL A 40 3.25 3.18 4.28
C VAL A 40 3.84 3.74 2.98
N PRO A 41 3.75 5.05 2.72
CA PRO A 41 4.30 5.63 1.50
C PRO A 41 5.84 5.66 1.56
N ARG A 42 6.48 5.30 0.45
CA ARG A 42 7.94 5.31 0.29
C ARG A 42 8.27 6.10 -0.97
N GLY A 43 8.82 7.31 -0.82
CA GLY A 43 9.18 8.17 -1.94
C GLY A 43 9.46 9.60 -1.50
N GLY A 44 9.57 10.53 -2.47
CA GLY A 44 9.84 11.94 -2.19
C GLY A 44 8.67 12.69 -1.56
N LYS A 45 8.94 13.92 -1.07
CA LYS A 45 7.97 14.77 -0.35
C LYS A 45 6.62 14.91 -1.06
N GLY A 46 6.62 15.05 -2.39
CA GLY A 46 5.38 15.19 -3.17
C GLY A 46 4.47 13.94 -3.13
N LEU A 47 5.05 12.74 -3.11
CA LEU A 47 4.26 11.51 -2.96
C LEU A 47 3.68 11.42 -1.55
N VAL A 48 4.51 11.67 -0.54
CA VAL A 48 4.08 11.60 0.87
C VAL A 48 2.98 12.62 1.13
N ALA A 49 3.13 13.86 0.68
CA ALA A 49 2.13 14.91 0.81
C ALA A 49 0.81 14.54 0.11
N ARG A 50 0.87 14.00 -1.12
CA ARG A 50 -0.32 13.52 -1.84
C ARG A 50 -1.06 12.44 -1.03
N VAL A 51 -0.32 11.45 -0.55
CA VAL A 51 -0.87 10.32 0.23
C VAL A 51 -1.53 10.84 1.51
N GLN A 52 -0.87 11.75 2.25
CA GLN A 52 -1.45 12.33 3.47
C GLN A 52 -2.71 13.15 3.20
N ASN A 53 -2.77 13.89 2.08
CA ASN A 53 -3.94 14.72 1.74
C ASN A 53 -5.15 13.90 1.27
N GLU A 54 -4.93 12.79 0.57
CA GLU A 54 -6.00 12.02 -0.06
C GLU A 54 -6.47 10.80 0.75
N ALA A 55 -5.62 10.27 1.65
CA ALA A 55 -5.92 9.03 2.35
C ALA A 55 -7.12 9.12 3.29
N ARG A 56 -7.98 8.12 3.21
CA ARG A 56 -9.00 7.78 4.22
C ARG A 56 -8.57 6.59 5.08
N VAL A 57 -7.58 5.84 4.61
CA VAL A 57 -6.87 4.80 5.35
C VAL A 57 -5.79 5.44 6.25
N PRO A 58 -5.54 4.94 7.47
CA PRO A 58 -4.41 5.37 8.29
C PRO A 58 -3.07 5.34 7.55
N VAL A 59 -2.28 6.41 7.69
CA VAL A 59 -0.97 6.56 7.02
C VAL A 59 0.14 6.62 8.06
N LEU A 60 1.14 5.75 7.92
CA LEU A 60 2.39 5.84 8.67
C LEU A 60 3.46 6.48 7.79
N ALA A 61 3.73 7.76 8.01
CA ALA A 61 4.71 8.52 7.26
C ALA A 61 5.43 9.53 8.15
N HIS A 62 6.71 9.78 7.85
CA HIS A 62 7.44 10.94 8.34
C HIS A 62 7.54 11.97 7.22
N LEU A 63 7.32 13.23 7.55
CA LEU A 63 7.41 14.33 6.60
C LEU A 63 8.42 15.33 7.17
N ASP A 64 9.65 15.25 6.67
CA ASP A 64 10.70 16.26 6.86
C ASP A 64 10.44 17.49 6.00
#